data_AF-A0A327X5B1-F1
#
_entry.id   AF-A0A327X5B1-F1
#
_cell.length_a   1.000
_cell.length_b   1.000
_cell.length_c   1.000
_cell.angle_alpha   90.00
_cell.angle_beta   90.00
_cell.angle_gamma   90.00
#
_symmetry.space_group_name_H-M   'P 1'
#
loop_
_entity.id
_entity.type
_entity.pdbx_description
1 polymer ?
#
loop_
_entity_poly.entity_id
_entity_poly.type
_entity_poly.pdbx_seq_one_letter_code
_entity_poly.pdbx_strand_id
1 'polypeptide(L)'
;MKHIKIVFLFLPGILGQLTCRAQSNPPAAPLANEYSEYMETVQKATFGYFWDFAHPVSGLAPERTATPNVVTTGGTGFGIMAIVVGAERRWVSRAEAVQRMQKIVGFLGKADRFHGVWPHWLDGNSGKVIPFSQYDNGGDLVETAFLVNGLLSARAYFDGNTAAEKDLRQRIDKLWREVEWDWYVRDGKLLWHWSPNHEWKMNHPLRGHDETLITYVLALGSPTHAIKPEVYQNTYKQSDHYVNNQTYFGYKLPLGFPMGGPLFFTHYSFLSLDPRLMQDEQTNYWQQNMNHTLINRAHCLQPRQAMFGYGPGNWGLTASDDYNFYDAHSPTNDNGTISPTAALSSFPYTPYYSMQVLRNLYLREGNRLFGPYGFYDAYNKGLNWYSNQYLAIDQGPIVVMMENYRSGLIWKLGEKTPELWAGLGKMGIKKPSYPTGFYSYAPDFRTGYIDLWKHPDRGAYLLDFAVKGTQPVTLTVRDATGREVQKLIDNKAYPEGTHQLTAQLPDGKYDFEWAQGDAKQRVKISLHQGVDNQ
;
A
#
# COMPACT_ATOMS: atom_id res chain seq x y z
N MET A 1 -18.01 85.39 9.95
CA MET A 1 -16.84 85.29 9.06
C MET A 1 -16.11 83.98 9.34
N LYS A 2 -15.73 83.27 8.27
CA LYS A 2 -14.95 82.02 8.18
C LYS A 2 -15.73 80.70 8.34
N HIS A 3 -16.12 80.18 7.17
CA HIS A 3 -16.50 78.80 6.90
C HIS A 3 -15.34 77.83 7.17
N ILE A 4 -15.61 76.73 7.88
CA ILE A 4 -14.71 75.59 7.99
C ILE A 4 -15.19 74.53 6.99
N LYS A 5 -14.33 74.21 6.01
CA LYS A 5 -14.49 73.10 5.06
C LYS A 5 -14.08 71.80 5.77
N ILE A 6 -14.99 70.84 5.89
CA ILE A 6 -14.66 69.46 6.27
C ILE A 6 -14.47 68.67 4.97
N VAL A 7 -13.25 68.19 4.78
CA VAL A 7 -12.84 67.28 3.71
C VAL A 7 -13.21 65.87 4.14
N PHE A 8 -14.11 65.20 3.40
CA PHE A 8 -14.35 63.77 3.53
C PHE A 8 -13.27 63.00 2.77
N LEU A 9 -12.38 62.34 3.50
CA LEU A 9 -11.46 61.32 2.98
C LEU A 9 -12.24 60.01 2.77
N PHE A 10 -12.36 59.60 1.50
CA PHE A 10 -12.83 58.26 1.11
C PHE A 10 -11.70 57.24 1.39
N LEU A 11 -11.87 56.38 2.40
CA LEU A 11 -11.13 55.12 2.49
C LEU A 11 -11.91 54.03 1.74
N PRO A 12 -11.31 53.30 0.77
CA PRO A 12 -11.94 52.12 0.20
C PRO A 12 -11.87 50.97 1.21
N GLY A 13 -13.04 50.53 1.68
CA GLY A 13 -13.19 49.34 2.51
C GLY A 13 -12.81 48.09 1.72
N ILE A 14 -11.76 47.41 2.19
CA ILE A 14 -11.40 46.06 1.75
C ILE A 14 -12.47 45.12 2.32
N LEU A 15 -13.41 44.68 1.47
CA LEU A 15 -14.25 43.52 1.78
C LEU A 15 -13.34 42.27 1.78
N GLY A 16 -12.89 41.88 2.96
CA GLY A 16 -12.31 40.57 3.19
C GLY A 16 -13.37 39.50 2.96
N GLN A 17 -13.23 38.73 1.87
CA GLN A 17 -13.97 37.49 1.70
C GLN A 17 -13.54 36.51 2.79
N LEU A 18 -14.36 36.38 3.84
CA LEU A 18 -14.33 35.25 4.76
C LEU A 18 -14.69 34.00 3.96
N THR A 19 -13.66 33.32 3.47
CA THR A 19 -13.80 31.95 2.98
C THR A 19 -14.08 31.06 4.19
N CYS A 20 -15.35 30.67 4.34
CA CYS A 20 -15.76 29.65 5.27
C CYS A 20 -15.10 28.34 4.81
N ARG A 21 -13.93 27.99 5.36
CA ARG A 21 -13.38 26.65 5.23
C ARG A 21 -14.40 25.70 5.83
N ALA A 22 -14.99 24.86 5.00
CA ALA A 22 -15.78 23.72 5.46
C ALA A 22 -14.91 22.94 6.46
N GLN A 23 -15.31 22.97 7.74
CA GLN A 23 -14.82 22.01 8.71
C GLN A 23 -15.20 20.63 8.16
N SER A 24 -14.20 19.84 7.80
CA SER A 24 -14.41 18.44 7.46
C SER A 24 -15.07 17.78 8.66
N ASN A 25 -16.28 17.26 8.48
CA ASN A 25 -16.91 16.41 9.48
C ASN A 25 -15.92 15.31 9.89
N PRO A 26 -15.83 14.96 11.18
CA PRO A 26 -15.04 13.82 11.59
C PRO A 26 -15.51 12.58 10.80
N PRO A 27 -14.60 11.69 10.37
CA PRO A 27 -15.00 10.46 9.72
C PRO A 27 -16.02 9.74 10.62
N ALA A 28 -17.10 9.25 10.00
CA ALA A 28 -18.12 8.50 10.72
C ALA A 28 -17.45 7.36 11.50
N ALA A 29 -17.80 7.21 12.78
CA ALA A 29 -17.29 6.10 13.59
C ALA A 29 -17.59 4.77 12.88
N PRO A 30 -16.63 3.82 12.83
CA PRO A 30 -16.88 2.52 12.24
C PRO A 30 -18.11 1.87 12.86
N LEU A 31 -18.94 1.22 12.05
CA LEU A 31 -19.98 0.35 12.59
C LEU A 31 -19.31 -0.81 13.33
N ALA A 32 -19.58 -0.95 14.63
CA ALA A 32 -19.06 -2.06 15.41
C ALA A 32 -19.71 -3.37 14.93
N ASN A 33 -18.88 -4.30 14.45
CA ASN A 33 -19.25 -5.67 14.08
C ASN A 33 -18.03 -6.58 14.21
N GLU A 34 -18.25 -7.90 14.18
CA GLU A 34 -17.17 -8.89 14.37
C GLU A 34 -15.97 -8.64 13.43
N TYR A 35 -16.22 -8.22 12.18
CA TYR A 35 -15.16 -8.06 11.19
C TYR A 35 -14.37 -6.77 11.37
N SER A 36 -15.03 -5.66 11.74
CA SER A 36 -14.31 -4.45 12.12
C SER A 36 -13.49 -4.67 13.40
N GLU A 37 -13.96 -5.50 14.33
CA GLU A 37 -13.21 -5.91 15.53
C GLU A 37 -12.00 -6.80 15.20
N TYR A 38 -12.13 -7.78 14.30
CA TYR A 38 -10.99 -8.57 13.83
C TYR A 38 -9.91 -7.68 13.20
N MET A 39 -10.30 -6.78 12.31
CA MET A 39 -9.36 -5.85 11.66
C MET A 39 -8.70 -4.93 12.68
N GLU A 40 -9.47 -4.35 13.61
CA GLU A 40 -8.96 -3.47 14.65
C GLU A 40 -7.97 -4.19 15.57
N THR A 41 -8.30 -5.41 15.99
CA THR A 41 -7.45 -6.23 16.87
C THR A 41 -6.12 -6.55 16.21
N VAL A 42 -6.15 -7.03 14.96
CA VAL A 42 -4.93 -7.38 14.22
C VAL A 42 -4.10 -6.13 13.95
N GLN A 43 -4.68 -5.06 13.40
CA GLN A 43 -3.92 -3.84 13.09
C GLN A 43 -3.31 -3.21 14.33
N LYS A 44 -4.05 -3.12 15.45
CA LYS A 44 -3.55 -2.51 16.69
C LYS A 44 -2.44 -3.35 17.33
N ALA A 45 -2.57 -4.68 17.34
CA ALA A 45 -1.50 -5.57 17.81
C ALA A 45 -0.24 -5.43 16.93
N THR A 46 -0.39 -5.48 15.60
CA THR A 46 0.72 -5.32 14.66
C THR A 46 1.38 -3.95 14.75
N PHE A 47 0.63 -2.88 15.01
CA PHE A 47 1.18 -1.55 15.31
C PHE A 47 2.13 -1.56 16.53
N GLY A 48 1.87 -2.43 17.52
CA GLY A 48 2.75 -2.63 18.68
C GLY A 48 4.20 -2.95 18.29
N TYR A 49 4.45 -3.60 17.15
CA TYR A 49 5.80 -3.84 16.64
C TYR A 49 6.58 -2.53 16.41
N PHE A 50 5.92 -1.52 15.87
CA PHE A 50 6.53 -0.22 15.54
C PHE A 50 6.41 0.80 16.67
N TRP A 51 5.60 0.50 17.68
CA TRP A 51 5.38 1.40 18.80
C TRP A 51 6.08 0.93 20.08
N ASP A 52 5.71 -0.25 20.57
CA ASP A 52 6.19 -0.83 21.82
C ASP A 52 7.54 -1.53 21.65
N PHE A 53 7.72 -2.24 20.53
CA PHE A 53 8.96 -2.96 20.22
C PHE A 53 10.02 -2.13 19.47
N ALA A 54 9.70 -0.89 19.10
CA ALA A 54 10.66 0.00 18.44
C ALA A 54 11.94 0.19 19.26
N HIS A 55 13.07 0.34 18.58
CA HIS A 55 14.36 0.44 19.26
C HIS A 55 14.38 1.63 20.25
N PRO A 56 14.77 1.42 21.53
CA PRO A 56 14.55 2.41 22.58
C PRO A 56 15.40 3.68 22.44
N VAL A 57 16.50 3.66 21.68
CA VAL A 57 17.33 4.85 21.43
C VAL A 57 16.91 5.61 20.17
N SER A 58 16.73 4.88 19.06
CA SER A 58 16.49 5.48 17.75
C SER A 58 15.01 5.68 17.42
N GLY A 59 14.14 4.85 18.02
CA GLY A 59 12.73 4.77 17.65
C GLY A 59 12.48 4.10 16.29
N LEU A 60 13.53 3.60 15.62
CA LEU A 60 13.44 2.89 14.35
C LEU A 60 12.93 1.45 14.57
N ALA A 61 12.44 0.83 13.49
CA ALA A 61 11.96 -0.54 13.50
C ALA A 61 13.14 -1.52 13.51
N PRO A 62 13.24 -2.43 14.50
CA PRO A 62 14.15 -3.56 14.40
C PRO A 62 13.83 -4.40 13.16
N GLU A 63 14.85 -4.97 12.52
CA GLU A 63 14.68 -5.90 11.39
C GLU A 63 13.78 -7.07 11.77
N ARG A 64 14.12 -7.70 12.89
CA ARG A 64 13.42 -8.84 13.46
C ARG A 64 13.48 -8.85 14.96
N THR A 65 12.55 -9.55 15.61
CA THR A 65 12.53 -9.63 17.08
C THR A 65 13.75 -10.32 17.70
N ALA A 66 14.40 -11.25 16.99
CA ALA A 66 15.58 -11.94 17.50
C ALA A 66 16.85 -11.07 17.54
N THR A 67 16.91 -9.99 16.77
CA THR A 67 18.06 -9.07 16.71
C THR A 67 17.60 -7.63 16.91
N PRO A 68 17.06 -7.27 18.09
CA PRO A 68 16.35 -6.02 18.30
C PRO A 68 17.21 -4.75 18.13
N ASN A 69 18.55 -4.89 18.18
CA ASN A 69 19.48 -3.77 17.98
C ASN A 69 19.86 -3.54 16.51
N VAL A 70 19.54 -4.47 15.60
CA VAL A 70 19.67 -4.25 14.16
C VAL A 70 18.36 -3.63 13.69
N VAL A 71 18.40 -2.37 13.25
CA VAL A 71 17.22 -1.67 12.72
C VAL A 71 17.30 -1.55 11.21
N THR A 72 16.17 -1.73 10.54
CA THR A 72 16.05 -1.70 9.07
C THR A 72 15.47 -0.38 8.60
N THR A 73 16.02 0.18 7.52
CA THR A 73 15.59 1.48 7.01
C THR A 73 14.29 1.39 6.22
N GLY A 74 14.12 0.42 5.32
CA GLY A 74 12.87 0.26 4.58
C GLY A 74 11.71 -0.17 5.47
N GLY A 75 11.94 -1.16 6.35
CA GLY A 75 10.94 -1.55 7.36
C GLY A 75 10.57 -0.41 8.33
N THR A 76 11.51 0.50 8.64
CA THR A 76 11.19 1.74 9.36
C THR A 76 10.29 2.67 8.55
N GLY A 77 10.48 2.76 7.23
CA GLY A 77 9.57 3.49 6.34
C GLY A 77 8.12 3.02 6.48
N PHE A 78 7.92 1.71 6.52
CA PHE A 78 6.59 1.13 6.74
C PHE A 78 6.08 1.41 8.16
N GLY A 79 6.96 1.30 9.16
CA GLY A 79 6.65 1.64 10.55
C GLY A 79 6.23 3.11 10.76
N ILE A 80 6.83 4.05 10.03
CA ILE A 80 6.43 5.46 10.04
C ILE A 80 4.99 5.62 9.52
N MET A 81 4.62 4.92 8.45
CA MET A 81 3.24 4.93 7.97
C MET A 81 2.30 4.27 8.98
N ALA A 82 2.73 3.20 9.66
CA ALA A 82 1.97 2.59 10.77
C ALA A 82 1.77 3.56 11.95
N ILE A 83 2.74 4.42 12.28
CA ILE A 83 2.60 5.50 13.27
C ILE A 83 1.55 6.53 12.84
N VAL A 84 1.50 6.89 11.55
CA VAL A 84 0.44 7.73 10.99
C VAL A 84 -0.93 7.08 11.16
N VAL A 85 -1.05 5.78 10.86
CA VAL A 85 -2.28 5.01 11.11
C VAL A 85 -2.65 5.03 12.60
N GLY A 86 -1.70 4.78 13.50
CA GLY A 86 -1.93 4.76 14.94
C GLY A 86 -2.39 6.10 15.51
N ALA A 87 -1.91 7.21 14.95
CA ALA A 87 -2.39 8.55 15.29
C ALA A 87 -3.83 8.80 14.78
N GLU A 88 -4.15 8.41 13.55
CA GLU A 88 -5.48 8.57 12.96
C GLU A 88 -6.53 7.72 13.69
N ARG A 89 -6.17 6.47 13.99
CA ARG A 89 -6.99 5.50 14.75
C ARG A 89 -7.03 5.79 16.25
N ARG A 90 -6.22 6.76 16.73
CA ARG A 90 -6.12 7.17 18.14
C ARG A 90 -5.66 6.04 19.06
N TRP A 91 -4.83 5.13 18.58
CA TRP A 91 -4.11 4.17 19.44
C TRP A 91 -3.05 4.89 20.27
N VAL A 92 -2.51 5.98 19.73
CA VAL A 92 -1.64 6.95 20.39
C VAL A 92 -2.15 8.35 20.08
N SER A 93 -1.84 9.33 20.92
CA SER A 93 -2.17 10.71 20.60
C SER A 93 -1.31 11.22 19.45
N ARG A 94 -1.84 12.18 18.68
CA ARG A 94 -1.07 12.87 17.63
C ARG A 94 0.20 13.51 18.17
N ALA A 95 0.17 14.03 19.40
CA ALA A 95 1.33 14.63 20.05
C ALA A 95 2.44 13.60 20.35
N GLU A 96 2.08 12.43 20.88
CA GLU A 96 3.03 11.32 21.10
C GLU A 96 3.61 10.82 19.77
N ALA A 97 2.77 10.71 18.73
CA ALA A 97 3.21 10.34 17.39
C ALA A 97 4.23 11.34 16.83
N VAL A 98 3.99 12.65 16.98
CA VAL A 98 4.96 13.69 16.58
C VAL A 98 6.27 13.58 17.36
N GLN A 99 6.22 13.34 18.66
CA GLN A 99 7.43 13.14 19.47
C GLN A 99 8.23 11.90 19.03
N ARG A 100 7.55 10.79 18.75
CA ARG A 100 8.18 9.59 18.19
C ARG A 100 8.83 9.89 16.84
N MET A 101 8.13 10.59 15.96
CA MET A 101 8.66 10.99 14.66
C MET A 101 9.86 11.92 14.76
N GLN A 102 9.86 12.87 15.70
CA GLN A 102 11.01 13.76 15.95
C GLN A 102 12.24 12.99 16.44
N LYS A 103 12.05 11.96 17.25
CA LYS A 103 13.12 11.04 17.66
C LYS A 103 13.70 10.28 16.47
N ILE A 104 12.84 9.71 15.63
CA ILE A 104 13.22 8.98 14.40
C ILE A 104 14.04 9.88 13.47
N VAL A 105 13.52 11.06 13.08
CA VAL A 105 14.25 11.96 12.15
C VAL A 105 15.50 12.56 12.79
N GLY A 106 15.51 12.75 14.11
CA GLY A 106 16.68 13.19 14.86
C GLY A 106 17.81 12.17 14.86
N PHE A 107 17.48 10.87 14.91
CA PHE A 107 18.44 9.79 14.79
C PHE A 107 18.92 9.61 13.34
N LEU A 108 17.99 9.55 12.37
CA LEU A 108 18.32 9.38 10.95
C LEU A 108 19.22 10.49 10.40
N GLY A 109 19.07 11.73 10.90
CA GLY A 109 19.94 12.85 10.53
C GLY A 109 21.37 12.77 11.06
N LYS A 110 21.67 11.81 11.96
CA LYS A 110 23.02 11.56 12.51
C LYS A 110 23.59 10.19 12.11
N ALA A 111 22.74 9.28 11.66
CA ALA A 111 23.13 7.95 11.21
C ALA A 111 24.03 8.03 9.96
N ASP A 112 24.79 6.97 9.73
CA ASP A 112 25.61 6.83 8.54
C ASP A 112 24.74 6.94 7.28
N ARG A 113 25.23 7.72 6.32
CA ARG A 113 24.64 7.91 4.99
C ARG A 113 25.75 7.96 3.95
N PHE A 114 25.45 7.49 2.76
CA PHE A 114 26.37 7.32 1.65
C PHE A 114 25.80 8.03 0.42
N HIS A 115 26.24 9.27 0.18
CA HIS A 115 25.58 10.17 -0.78
C HIS A 115 24.11 10.40 -0.42
N GLY A 116 23.85 10.66 0.86
CA GLY A 116 22.50 10.89 1.40
C GLY A 116 21.62 9.65 1.51
N VAL A 117 22.01 8.51 0.92
CA VAL A 117 21.30 7.23 0.98
C VAL A 117 21.68 6.47 2.25
N TRP A 118 20.70 5.93 2.97
CA TRP A 118 20.95 5.11 4.15
C TRP A 118 21.28 3.66 3.76
N PRO A 119 22.03 2.93 4.61
CA PRO A 119 22.20 1.48 4.42
C PRO A 119 20.90 0.73 4.69
N HIS A 120 20.86 -0.54 4.28
CA HIS A 120 19.80 -1.47 4.62
C HIS A 120 19.64 -1.59 6.15
N TRP A 121 20.74 -1.88 6.85
CA TRP A 121 20.77 -2.02 8.30
C TRP A 121 21.66 -0.99 8.99
N LEU A 122 21.16 -0.53 10.14
CA LEU A 122 21.86 0.32 11.08
C LEU A 122 21.90 -0.35 12.46
N ASP A 123 22.94 -0.08 13.22
CA ASP A 123 22.95 -0.29 14.66
C ASP A 123 22.03 0.74 15.32
N GLY A 124 21.00 0.27 16.03
CA GLY A 124 19.96 1.12 16.60
C GLY A 124 20.43 2.06 17.71
N ASN A 125 21.59 1.81 18.32
CA ASN A 125 22.17 2.65 19.36
C ASN A 125 23.00 3.80 18.78
N SER A 126 23.86 3.47 17.81
CA SER A 126 24.91 4.37 17.30
C SER A 126 24.58 5.01 15.95
N GLY A 127 23.67 4.40 15.19
CA GLY A 127 23.39 4.80 13.81
C GLY A 127 24.49 4.42 12.84
N LYS A 128 25.38 3.48 13.20
CA LYS A 128 26.42 2.96 12.31
C LYS A 128 25.90 1.89 11.38
N VAL A 129 26.40 1.84 10.16
CA VAL A 129 26.04 0.77 9.20
C VAL A 129 26.37 -0.60 9.77
N ILE A 130 25.42 -1.53 9.65
CA ILE A 130 25.65 -2.95 9.82
C ILE A 130 25.62 -3.56 8.41
N PRO A 131 26.75 -4.12 7.91
CA PRO A 131 26.76 -4.72 6.58
C PRO A 131 25.71 -5.83 6.46
N PHE A 132 24.87 -5.76 5.41
CA PHE A 132 23.93 -6.83 5.08
C PHE A 132 24.65 -8.03 4.45
N SER A 133 25.72 -7.75 3.71
CA SER A 133 26.63 -8.77 3.17
C SER A 133 28.07 -8.24 3.10
N GLN A 134 29.00 -9.04 2.58
CA GLN A 134 30.41 -8.64 2.44
C GLN A 134 30.59 -7.34 1.64
N TYR A 135 29.81 -7.16 0.57
CA TYR A 135 29.94 -5.99 -0.33
C TYR A 135 28.83 -4.96 -0.17
N ASP A 136 27.81 -5.29 0.63
CA ASP A 136 26.71 -4.40 0.96
C ASP A 136 26.92 -3.80 2.36
N ASN A 137 27.78 -2.80 2.42
CA ASN A 137 28.17 -2.05 3.61
C ASN A 137 28.12 -0.52 3.38
N GLY A 138 27.30 -0.10 2.42
CA GLY A 138 27.13 1.29 2.03
C GLY A 138 25.65 1.64 1.91
N GLY A 139 25.27 2.48 0.96
CA GLY A 139 23.88 2.87 0.79
C GLY A 139 23.08 1.84 0.01
N ASP A 140 21.85 1.61 0.47
CA ASP A 140 20.81 0.82 -0.18
C ASP A 140 19.72 1.80 -0.66
N LEU A 141 19.60 1.94 -1.98
CA LEU A 141 18.69 2.91 -2.58
C LEU A 141 17.22 2.49 -2.47
N VAL A 142 16.93 1.18 -2.47
CA VAL A 142 15.57 0.65 -2.39
C VAL A 142 15.02 0.80 -0.98
N GLU A 143 15.82 0.42 0.02
CA GLU A 143 15.45 0.60 1.43
C GLU A 143 15.31 2.09 1.77
N THR A 144 16.19 2.93 1.22
CA THR A 144 16.06 4.40 1.32
C THR A 144 14.77 4.90 0.69
N ALA A 145 14.34 4.36 -0.46
CA ALA A 145 13.08 4.73 -1.09
C ALA A 145 11.87 4.38 -0.21
N PHE A 146 11.85 3.20 0.40
CA PHE A 146 10.80 2.83 1.35
C PHE A 146 10.79 3.74 2.58
N LEU A 147 11.96 4.05 3.15
CA LEU A 147 12.11 4.99 4.26
C LEU A 147 11.57 6.39 3.92
N VAL A 148 12.05 6.96 2.81
CA VAL A 148 11.65 8.28 2.33
C VAL A 148 10.15 8.33 2.04
N ASN A 149 9.58 7.27 1.47
CA ASN A 149 8.15 7.18 1.23
C ASN A 149 7.34 7.31 2.53
N GLY A 150 7.79 6.63 3.60
CA GLY A 150 7.22 6.76 4.94
C GLY A 150 7.35 8.19 5.49
N LEU A 151 8.55 8.78 5.39
CA LEU A 151 8.82 10.14 5.84
C LEU A 151 7.92 11.17 5.12
N LEU A 152 7.78 11.09 3.80
CA LEU A 152 6.92 12.00 3.03
C LEU A 152 5.44 11.82 3.40
N SER A 153 5.00 10.58 3.67
CA SER A 153 3.64 10.31 4.17
C SER A 153 3.40 10.96 5.53
N ALA A 154 4.36 10.87 6.46
CA ALA A 154 4.30 11.57 7.75
C ALA A 154 4.32 13.10 7.58
N ARG A 155 5.15 13.65 6.68
CA ARG A 155 5.17 15.09 6.37
C ARG A 155 3.83 15.60 5.86
N ALA A 156 3.15 14.79 5.04
CA ALA A 156 1.82 15.12 4.52
C ALA A 156 0.72 15.03 5.59
N TYR A 157 0.86 14.11 6.57
CA TYR A 157 -0.12 13.91 7.63
C TYR A 157 0.00 14.90 8.80
N PHE A 158 1.23 15.16 9.24
CA PHE A 158 1.55 16.09 10.33
C PHE A 158 1.62 17.54 9.82
N ASP A 159 0.48 18.05 9.34
CA ASP A 159 0.29 19.35 8.68
C ASP A 159 -0.15 20.51 9.61
N GLY A 160 -0.19 20.27 10.92
CA GLY A 160 -0.63 21.23 11.92
C GLY A 160 0.24 22.48 12.00
N ASN A 161 -0.36 23.58 12.46
CA ASN A 161 0.32 24.88 12.63
C ASN A 161 1.04 25.01 13.99
N THR A 162 1.49 23.91 14.58
CA THR A 162 2.27 23.89 15.83
C THR A 162 3.77 23.98 15.54
N ALA A 163 4.56 24.43 16.51
CA ALA A 163 6.02 24.49 16.36
C ALA A 163 6.63 23.10 16.14
N ALA A 164 6.14 22.08 16.86
CA ALA A 164 6.62 20.70 16.75
C ALA A 164 6.37 20.09 15.36
N GLU A 165 5.16 20.24 14.80
CA GLU A 165 4.87 19.71 13.47
C GLU A 165 5.60 20.50 12.36
N LYS A 166 5.80 21.81 12.53
CA LYS A 166 6.64 22.60 11.61
C LYS A 166 8.10 22.12 11.60
N ASP A 167 8.70 21.94 12.78
CA ASP A 167 10.06 21.40 12.91
C ASP A 167 10.17 19.99 12.30
N LEU A 168 9.21 19.11 12.58
CA LEU A 168 9.17 17.77 11.98
C LEU A 168 9.14 17.84 10.45
N ARG A 169 8.23 18.62 9.86
CA ARG A 169 8.14 18.77 8.40
C ARG A 169 9.43 19.32 7.79
N GLN A 170 10.08 20.28 8.43
CA GLN A 170 11.34 20.86 7.96
C GLN A 170 12.49 19.84 7.99
N ARG A 171 12.58 19.03 9.05
CA ARG A 171 13.60 17.97 9.15
C ARG A 171 13.40 16.90 8.09
N ILE A 172 12.15 16.47 7.87
CA ILE A 172 11.82 15.51 6.81
C ILE A 172 12.19 16.07 5.44
N ASP A 173 11.81 17.32 5.14
CA ASP A 173 12.12 17.94 3.85
C ASP A 173 13.62 18.04 3.61
N LYS A 174 14.39 18.40 4.64
CA LYS A 174 15.86 18.39 4.59
C LYS A 174 16.41 17.00 4.27
N LEU A 175 16.01 15.97 5.01
CA LEU A 175 16.49 14.60 4.82
C LEU A 175 16.18 14.09 3.41
N TRP A 176 14.97 14.33 2.91
CA TRP A 176 14.54 13.98 1.56
C TRP A 176 15.41 14.64 0.48
N ARG A 177 15.63 15.95 0.59
CA ARG A 177 16.40 16.72 -0.41
C ARG A 177 17.88 16.37 -0.44
N GLU A 178 18.41 15.79 0.63
CA GLU A 178 19.80 15.37 0.73
C GLU A 178 20.09 14.00 0.11
N VAL A 179 19.06 13.24 -0.31
CA VAL A 179 19.26 11.94 -0.97
C VAL A 179 19.72 12.16 -2.42
N GLU A 180 20.95 11.73 -2.74
CA GLU A 180 21.57 11.91 -4.06
C GLU A 180 21.18 10.74 -5.01
N TRP A 181 19.93 10.70 -5.50
CA TRP A 181 19.48 9.61 -6.39
C TRP A 181 20.26 9.52 -7.70
N ASP A 182 20.74 10.65 -8.20
CA ASP A 182 21.54 10.74 -9.42
C ASP A 182 22.96 10.18 -9.26
N TRP A 183 23.51 10.17 -8.03
CA TRP A 183 24.77 9.49 -7.72
C TRP A 183 24.69 7.98 -8.03
N TYR A 184 23.55 7.36 -7.76
CA TYR A 184 23.30 5.92 -7.96
C TYR A 184 23.05 5.54 -9.42
N VAL A 185 23.21 6.49 -10.36
CA VAL A 185 23.19 6.21 -11.78
C VAL A 185 24.60 5.90 -12.27
N ARG A 186 24.80 4.65 -12.72
CA ARG A 186 26.05 4.19 -13.33
C ARG A 186 25.78 3.58 -14.70
N ASP A 187 26.54 4.01 -15.70
CA ASP A 187 26.44 3.52 -17.08
C ASP A 187 25.00 3.59 -17.64
N GLY A 188 24.29 4.67 -17.29
CA GLY A 188 22.90 4.92 -17.69
C GLY A 188 21.86 4.08 -16.95
N LYS A 189 22.26 3.32 -15.92
CA LYS A 189 21.38 2.46 -15.12
C LYS A 189 21.31 2.92 -13.67
N LEU A 190 20.14 2.79 -13.06
CA LEU A 190 19.99 2.99 -11.62
C LEU A 190 20.43 1.71 -10.89
N LEU A 191 21.39 1.82 -10.00
CA LEU A 191 21.91 0.70 -9.22
C LEU A 191 21.36 0.73 -7.79
N TRP A 192 21.16 -0.46 -7.24
CA TRP A 192 20.62 -0.66 -5.90
C TRP A 192 21.59 -0.20 -4.81
N HIS A 193 22.89 -0.52 -4.96
CA HIS A 193 23.88 -0.33 -3.90
C HIS A 193 25.08 0.49 -4.36
N TRP A 194 25.66 1.22 -3.41
CA TRP A 194 26.99 1.81 -3.53
C TRP A 194 27.72 1.73 -2.19
N SER A 195 29.00 1.38 -2.21
CA SER A 195 29.84 1.28 -1.01
C SER A 195 31.06 2.21 -1.07
N PRO A 196 31.46 2.85 0.03
CA PRO A 196 32.72 3.61 0.07
C PRO A 196 33.96 2.71 -0.07
N ASN A 197 33.87 1.43 0.31
CA ASN A 197 34.99 0.49 0.31
C ASN A 197 34.99 -0.44 -0.91
N HIS A 198 33.84 -0.58 -1.58
CA HIS A 198 33.65 -1.52 -2.69
C HIS A 198 33.01 -0.87 -3.93
N GLU A 199 32.74 0.43 -3.88
CA GLU A 199 32.10 1.20 -4.96
C GLU A 199 30.85 0.49 -5.49
N TRP A 200 30.87 0.12 -6.77
CA TRP A 200 29.75 -0.49 -7.49
C TRP A 200 29.84 -2.02 -7.56
N LYS A 201 30.65 -2.67 -6.72
CA LYS A 201 30.92 -4.12 -6.82
C LYS A 201 29.68 -5.01 -6.71
N MET A 202 28.66 -4.58 -5.98
CA MET A 202 27.35 -5.27 -5.95
C MET A 202 26.70 -5.34 -7.33
N ASN A 203 26.94 -4.33 -8.19
CA ASN A 203 26.54 -4.27 -9.60
C ASN A 203 25.12 -4.81 -9.86
N HIS A 204 24.15 -4.28 -9.11
CA HIS A 204 22.76 -4.75 -9.12
C HIS A 204 21.84 -3.65 -9.69
N PRO A 205 21.55 -3.65 -11.00
CA PRO A 205 20.62 -2.68 -11.60
C PRO A 205 19.18 -3.02 -11.24
N LEU A 206 18.39 -2.00 -10.91
CA LEU A 206 16.98 -2.15 -10.53
C LEU A 206 16.11 -2.44 -11.76
N ARG A 207 15.71 -3.69 -11.94
CA ARG A 207 15.03 -4.18 -13.14
C ARG A 207 13.63 -4.63 -12.79
N GLY A 208 12.64 -4.04 -13.45
CA GLY A 208 11.25 -4.34 -13.21
C GLY A 208 10.74 -5.54 -13.99
N HIS A 209 9.52 -6.01 -13.73
CA HIS A 209 8.60 -5.49 -12.72
C HIS A 209 8.77 -6.26 -11.41
N ASP A 210 9.05 -5.53 -10.33
CA ASP A 210 9.33 -6.04 -8.99
C ASP A 210 8.89 -4.99 -7.93
N GLU A 211 9.34 -5.11 -6.69
CA GLU A 211 9.03 -4.19 -5.58
C GLU A 211 9.60 -2.77 -5.72
N THR A 212 10.49 -2.52 -6.69
CA THR A 212 11.36 -1.32 -6.69
C THR A 212 10.78 -0.11 -7.42
N LEU A 213 9.52 -0.16 -7.87
CA LEU A 213 8.86 0.91 -8.61
C LEU A 213 8.92 2.28 -7.90
N ILE A 214 8.67 2.32 -6.58
CA ILE A 214 8.69 3.55 -5.77
C ILE A 214 10.07 4.21 -5.77
N THR A 215 11.16 3.44 -5.89
CA THR A 215 12.53 3.97 -6.00
C THR A 215 12.66 4.84 -7.23
N TYR A 216 12.11 4.42 -8.39
CA TYR A 216 12.09 5.24 -9.60
C TYR A 216 11.18 6.46 -9.47
N VAL A 217 10.01 6.30 -8.85
CA VAL A 217 9.09 7.42 -8.62
C VAL A 217 9.77 8.51 -7.79
N LEU A 218 10.43 8.14 -6.68
CA LEU A 218 11.14 9.09 -5.84
C LEU A 218 12.38 9.67 -6.53
N ALA A 219 13.20 8.83 -7.17
CA ALA A 219 14.39 9.28 -7.88
C ALA A 219 14.07 10.30 -8.99
N LEU A 220 12.95 10.13 -9.72
CA LEU A 220 12.48 11.10 -10.71
C LEU A 220 11.77 12.29 -10.06
N GLY A 221 11.11 12.07 -8.92
CA GLY A 221 10.39 13.09 -8.15
C GLY A 221 11.29 14.02 -7.33
N SER A 222 12.56 13.68 -7.14
CA SER A 222 13.51 14.50 -6.37
C SER A 222 13.65 15.91 -6.95
N PRO A 223 13.57 16.97 -6.13
CA PRO A 223 13.75 18.34 -6.58
C PRO A 223 15.23 18.79 -6.64
N THR A 224 16.15 18.00 -6.09
CA THR A 224 17.57 18.36 -5.93
C THR A 224 18.49 17.42 -6.71
N HIS A 225 18.21 16.12 -6.66
CA HIS A 225 19.06 15.05 -7.19
C HIS A 225 18.23 14.11 -8.06
N ALA A 226 17.55 14.64 -9.07
CA ALA A 226 16.69 13.84 -9.93
C ALA A 226 17.50 13.03 -10.94
N ILE A 227 17.13 11.76 -11.13
CA ILE A 227 17.60 11.00 -12.29
C ILE A 227 16.91 11.50 -13.56
N LYS A 228 17.45 11.13 -14.73
CA LYS A 228 16.78 11.40 -16.01
C LYS A 228 15.74 10.32 -16.35
N PRO A 229 14.61 10.64 -17.02
CA PRO A 229 13.59 9.66 -17.41
C PRO A 229 14.12 8.46 -18.20
N GLU A 230 15.18 8.64 -18.99
CA GLU A 230 15.79 7.57 -19.78
C GLU A 230 16.38 6.47 -18.89
N VAL A 231 16.81 6.79 -17.66
CA VAL A 231 17.35 5.79 -16.72
C VAL A 231 16.26 4.77 -16.33
N TYR A 232 15.02 5.23 -16.13
CA TYR A 232 13.87 4.35 -15.90
C TYR A 232 13.60 3.46 -17.12
N GLN A 233 13.57 4.07 -18.31
CA GLN A 233 13.30 3.34 -19.57
C GLN A 233 14.39 2.31 -19.90
N ASN A 234 15.65 2.61 -19.56
CA ASN A 234 16.81 1.78 -19.90
C ASN A 234 17.19 0.74 -18.83
N THR A 235 16.61 0.83 -17.63
CA THR A 235 16.90 -0.10 -16.53
C THR A 235 15.66 -0.89 -16.16
N TYR A 236 14.64 -0.24 -15.60
CA TYR A 236 13.45 -0.90 -15.07
C TYR A 236 12.70 -1.66 -16.16
N LYS A 237 12.52 -1.03 -17.32
CA LYS A 237 11.79 -1.63 -18.44
C LYS A 237 12.64 -2.54 -19.32
N GLN A 238 13.96 -2.57 -19.13
CA GLN A 238 14.90 -3.44 -19.85
C GLN A 238 15.27 -4.65 -18.99
N SER A 239 14.26 -5.49 -18.78
CA SER A 239 14.36 -6.71 -17.98
C SER A 239 13.76 -7.89 -18.72
N ASP A 240 14.29 -9.08 -18.49
CA ASP A 240 13.77 -10.36 -19.01
C ASP A 240 12.44 -10.76 -18.37
N HIS A 241 12.06 -10.12 -17.27
CA HIS A 241 10.80 -10.32 -16.56
C HIS A 241 9.94 -9.04 -16.47
N TYR A 242 10.22 -7.99 -17.26
CA TYR A 242 9.36 -6.81 -17.28
C TYR A 242 8.03 -7.11 -17.96
N VAL A 243 8.06 -7.48 -19.25
CA VAL A 243 6.86 -7.80 -20.02
C VAL A 243 6.52 -9.28 -19.86
N ASN A 244 5.32 -9.57 -19.35
CA ASN A 244 4.80 -10.92 -19.18
C ASN A 244 3.69 -11.22 -20.21
N ASN A 245 2.59 -10.49 -20.11
CA ASN A 245 1.38 -10.61 -20.94
C ASN A 245 0.71 -12.01 -20.96
N GLN A 246 1.10 -12.94 -20.10
CA GLN A 246 0.48 -14.26 -20.00
C GLN A 246 -0.84 -14.21 -19.22
N THR A 247 -1.62 -15.28 -19.34
CA THR A 247 -2.84 -15.49 -18.56
C THR A 247 -2.68 -16.73 -17.68
N TYR A 248 -2.88 -16.56 -16.37
CA TYR A 248 -2.79 -17.63 -15.38
C TYR A 248 -4.14 -17.77 -14.68
N PHE A 249 -4.73 -18.97 -14.69
CA PHE A 249 -6.03 -19.24 -14.06
C PHE A 249 -7.16 -18.30 -14.52
N GLY A 250 -7.07 -17.78 -15.76
CA GLY A 250 -8.04 -16.81 -16.31
C GLY A 250 -7.71 -15.34 -16.02
N TYR A 251 -6.65 -15.04 -15.26
CA TYR A 251 -6.20 -13.68 -14.96
C TYR A 251 -5.03 -13.28 -15.85
N LYS A 252 -5.19 -12.19 -16.61
CA LYS A 252 -4.11 -11.63 -17.44
C LYS A 252 -3.12 -10.87 -16.56
N LEU A 253 -1.84 -11.15 -16.72
CA LEU A 253 -0.76 -10.48 -16.00
C LEU A 253 0.16 -9.76 -17.01
N PRO A 254 0.00 -8.44 -17.22
CA PRO A 254 0.83 -7.69 -18.17
C PRO A 254 2.32 -7.67 -17.84
N LEU A 255 2.68 -7.52 -16.56
CA LEU A 255 4.06 -7.33 -16.11
C LEU A 255 4.54 -8.42 -15.14
N GLY A 256 5.85 -8.58 -15.01
CA GLY A 256 6.50 -9.33 -13.92
C GLY A 256 6.84 -10.78 -14.24
N PHE A 257 7.38 -11.49 -13.25
CA PHE A 257 7.75 -12.89 -13.34
C PHE A 257 6.58 -13.81 -13.73
N PRO A 258 6.82 -15.05 -14.19
CA PRO A 258 5.76 -16.03 -14.34
C PRO A 258 4.93 -16.15 -13.05
N MET A 259 3.60 -16.06 -13.17
CA MET A 259 2.67 -16.00 -12.02
C MET A 259 2.93 -14.85 -11.03
N GLY A 260 3.71 -13.84 -11.42
CA GLY A 260 3.94 -12.57 -10.73
C GLY A 260 5.10 -12.54 -9.74
N GLY A 261 5.55 -13.68 -9.21
CA GLY A 261 6.55 -13.74 -8.14
C GLY A 261 5.94 -13.61 -6.73
N PRO A 262 6.76 -13.34 -5.70
CA PRO A 262 6.30 -13.12 -4.33
C PRO A 262 5.28 -11.99 -4.22
N LEU A 263 4.28 -12.14 -3.35
CA LEU A 263 3.13 -11.22 -3.37
C LEU A 263 3.46 -9.80 -2.86
N PHE A 264 4.54 -9.62 -2.10
CA PHE A 264 4.98 -8.31 -1.61
C PHE A 264 5.32 -7.30 -2.72
N PHE A 265 5.56 -7.76 -3.95
CA PHE A 265 5.70 -6.90 -5.13
C PHE A 265 4.46 -6.02 -5.36
N THR A 266 3.28 -6.49 -4.93
CA THR A 266 2.02 -5.72 -5.00
C THR A 266 1.79 -4.82 -3.78
N HIS A 267 2.70 -4.81 -2.81
CA HIS A 267 2.53 -4.13 -1.52
C HIS A 267 3.49 -2.95 -1.36
N TYR A 268 4.80 -3.16 -1.37
CA TYR A 268 5.78 -2.19 -0.82
C TYR A 268 5.77 -0.84 -1.55
N SER A 269 5.81 -0.87 -2.89
CA SER A 269 5.71 0.34 -3.70
C SER A 269 4.32 0.99 -3.61
N PHE A 270 3.28 0.23 -3.27
CA PHE A 270 1.88 0.63 -3.31
C PHE A 270 1.30 0.98 -1.93
N LEU A 271 2.14 1.11 -0.91
CA LEU A 271 1.69 1.57 0.41
C LEU A 271 1.17 3.01 0.35
N SER A 272 1.85 3.89 -0.38
CA SER A 272 1.44 5.29 -0.61
C SER A 272 1.03 5.59 -2.04
N LEU A 273 1.58 4.86 -3.04
CA LEU A 273 1.13 4.97 -4.41
C LEU A 273 -0.21 4.27 -4.52
N ASP A 274 -1.24 5.01 -4.93
CA ASP A 274 -2.56 4.46 -5.15
C ASP A 274 -2.64 3.83 -6.56
N PRO A 275 -2.63 2.49 -6.69
CA PRO A 275 -2.64 1.85 -8.00
C PRO A 275 -3.93 2.11 -8.80
N ARG A 276 -5.00 2.59 -8.17
CA ARG A 276 -6.26 3.01 -8.85
C ARG A 276 -6.08 4.28 -9.66
N LEU A 277 -5.01 5.05 -9.39
CA LEU A 277 -4.68 6.29 -10.07
C LEU A 277 -3.46 6.15 -10.98
N MET A 278 -3.07 4.92 -11.31
CA MET A 278 -1.85 4.65 -12.07
C MET A 278 -2.11 3.77 -13.29
N GLN A 279 -1.76 4.31 -14.46
CA GLN A 279 -1.69 3.59 -15.73
C GLN A 279 -0.57 4.18 -16.60
N ASP A 280 0.18 3.31 -17.25
CA ASP A 280 1.11 3.65 -18.33
C ASP A 280 0.71 2.93 -19.63
N GLU A 281 1.60 2.92 -20.62
CA GLU A 281 1.36 2.27 -21.90
C GLU A 281 1.43 0.73 -21.84
N GLN A 282 1.95 0.13 -20.77
CA GLN A 282 1.98 -1.33 -20.59
C GLN A 282 0.84 -1.84 -19.72
N THR A 283 0.48 -1.15 -18.64
CA THR A 283 -0.47 -1.71 -17.66
C THR A 283 -1.32 -0.68 -16.92
N ASN A 284 -2.46 -1.16 -16.44
CA ASN A 284 -3.21 -0.54 -15.36
C ASN A 284 -2.77 -1.18 -14.04
N TYR A 285 -2.20 -0.40 -13.12
CA TYR A 285 -1.54 -0.95 -11.93
C TYR A 285 -2.53 -1.54 -10.93
N TRP A 286 -3.77 -1.05 -10.86
CA TRP A 286 -4.83 -1.69 -10.07
C TRP A 286 -5.11 -3.11 -10.56
N GLN A 287 -5.29 -3.26 -11.88
CA GLN A 287 -5.55 -4.57 -12.48
C GLN A 287 -4.35 -5.51 -12.36
N GLN A 288 -3.12 -5.00 -12.54
CA GLN A 288 -1.89 -5.76 -12.33
C GLN A 288 -1.82 -6.35 -10.93
N ASN A 289 -1.97 -5.51 -9.89
CA ASN A 289 -1.82 -5.92 -8.51
C ASN A 289 -2.96 -6.85 -8.05
N MET A 290 -4.20 -6.56 -8.47
CA MET A 290 -5.35 -7.43 -8.21
C MET A 290 -5.18 -8.79 -8.87
N ASN A 291 -4.74 -8.84 -10.13
CA ASN A 291 -4.54 -10.11 -10.83
C ASN A 291 -3.38 -10.91 -10.24
N HIS A 292 -2.26 -10.29 -9.88
CA HIS A 292 -1.16 -10.98 -9.19
C HIS A 292 -1.64 -11.59 -7.86
N THR A 293 -2.41 -10.85 -7.06
CA THR A 293 -3.04 -11.37 -5.84
C THR A 293 -3.94 -12.58 -6.12
N LEU A 294 -4.82 -12.49 -7.11
CA LEU A 294 -5.73 -13.58 -7.47
C LEU A 294 -5.00 -14.79 -8.03
N ILE A 295 -3.90 -14.61 -8.76
CA ILE A 295 -3.04 -15.70 -9.25
C ILE A 295 -2.36 -16.41 -8.09
N ASN A 296 -1.83 -15.67 -7.10
CA ASN A 296 -1.22 -16.24 -5.91
C ASN A 296 -2.23 -17.11 -5.13
N ARG A 297 -3.44 -16.59 -4.91
CA ARG A 297 -4.55 -17.34 -4.32
C ARG A 297 -4.95 -18.54 -5.19
N ALA A 298 -5.14 -18.35 -6.49
CA ALA A 298 -5.61 -19.41 -7.38
C ALA A 298 -4.62 -20.58 -7.48
N HIS A 299 -3.32 -20.32 -7.44
CA HIS A 299 -2.29 -21.34 -7.30
C HIS A 299 -2.49 -22.17 -6.03
N CYS A 300 -2.66 -21.51 -4.87
CA CYS A 300 -2.87 -22.19 -3.59
C CYS A 300 -4.15 -23.05 -3.57
N LEU A 301 -5.15 -22.68 -4.38
CA LEU A 301 -6.43 -23.39 -4.49
C LEU A 301 -6.44 -24.51 -5.56
N GLN A 302 -5.32 -24.76 -6.24
CA GLN A 302 -5.25 -25.89 -7.17
C GLN A 302 -5.32 -27.22 -6.40
N PRO A 303 -5.99 -28.26 -6.93
CA PRO A 303 -6.15 -29.54 -6.24
C PRO A 303 -4.83 -30.16 -5.76
N ARG A 304 -3.75 -30.00 -6.53
CA ARG A 304 -2.42 -30.51 -6.15
C ARG A 304 -1.86 -29.86 -4.87
N GLN A 305 -2.21 -28.60 -4.60
CA GLN A 305 -1.69 -27.87 -3.44
C GLN A 305 -2.43 -28.17 -2.14
N ALA A 306 -3.52 -28.95 -2.21
CA ALA A 306 -4.19 -29.44 -1.00
C ALA A 306 -3.25 -30.24 -0.08
N MET A 307 -2.16 -30.82 -0.63
CA MET A 307 -1.13 -31.51 0.15
C MET A 307 -0.39 -30.61 1.16
N PHE A 308 -0.36 -29.30 0.93
CA PHE A 308 0.21 -28.32 1.87
C PHE A 308 -0.80 -27.82 2.91
N GLY A 309 -2.05 -28.29 2.86
CA GLY A 309 -3.14 -27.80 3.70
C GLY A 309 -3.63 -26.40 3.30
N TYR A 310 -3.40 -26.00 2.05
CA TYR A 310 -3.91 -24.75 1.50
C TYR A 310 -5.42 -24.81 1.26
N GLY A 311 -6.06 -23.64 1.25
CA GLY A 311 -7.51 -23.52 1.07
C GLY A 311 -7.99 -22.07 1.01
N PRO A 312 -9.31 -21.83 0.90
CA PRO A 312 -9.87 -20.48 0.81
C PRO A 312 -9.48 -19.55 1.96
N GLY A 313 -9.39 -20.10 3.19
CA GLY A 313 -8.86 -19.40 4.37
C GLY A 313 -7.37 -19.61 4.64
N ASN A 314 -6.63 -20.32 3.77
CA ASN A 314 -5.21 -20.58 3.98
C ASN A 314 -4.43 -20.49 2.66
N TRP A 315 -4.08 -19.27 2.27
CA TRP A 315 -3.29 -18.95 1.08
C TRP A 315 -2.45 -17.70 1.33
N GLY A 316 -1.42 -17.49 0.51
CA GLY A 316 -0.56 -16.31 0.58
C GLY A 316 0.91 -16.69 0.60
N LEU A 317 1.54 -16.63 -0.57
CA LEU A 317 2.97 -16.93 -0.74
C LEU A 317 3.75 -15.64 -0.97
N THR A 318 4.70 -15.35 -0.10
CA THR A 318 5.64 -14.23 -0.24
C THR A 318 6.98 -14.55 0.43
N ALA A 319 7.98 -13.71 0.22
CA ALA A 319 9.25 -13.82 0.94
C ALA A 319 9.04 -13.60 2.44
N SER A 320 9.60 -14.49 3.27
CA SER A 320 9.46 -14.48 4.74
C SER A 320 10.49 -15.43 5.38
N ASP A 321 10.49 -15.51 6.71
CA ASP A 321 11.10 -16.63 7.44
C ASP A 321 10.58 -17.98 6.88
N ASP A 322 11.43 -18.98 6.96
CA ASP A 322 11.15 -20.37 6.57
C ASP A 322 11.71 -21.35 7.61
N TYR A 323 11.24 -22.61 7.60
CA TYR A 323 11.77 -23.65 8.47
C TYR A 323 13.29 -23.82 8.33
N ASN A 324 13.83 -23.49 7.16
CA ASN A 324 15.25 -23.44 6.88
C ASN A 324 15.78 -22.00 6.71
N PHE A 325 15.41 -21.12 7.66
CA PHE A 325 15.82 -19.71 7.79
C PHE A 325 14.93 -18.71 7.04
N TYR A 326 15.09 -18.52 5.73
CA TYR A 326 14.36 -17.51 4.95
C TYR A 326 14.31 -17.93 3.49
N ASP A 327 13.18 -17.73 2.82
CA ASP A 327 13.04 -18.00 1.38
C ASP A 327 12.05 -17.03 0.71
N ALA A 328 12.21 -16.82 -0.59
CA ALA A 328 11.34 -15.98 -1.41
C ALA A 328 10.15 -16.78 -1.97
N HIS A 329 9.20 -17.14 -1.11
CA HIS A 329 8.07 -17.97 -1.53
C HIS A 329 7.19 -17.26 -2.56
N SER A 330 6.75 -18.03 -3.56
CA SER A 330 5.89 -17.57 -4.65
C SER A 330 5.19 -18.77 -5.31
N PRO A 331 4.23 -18.57 -6.22
CA PRO A 331 3.64 -19.68 -6.97
C PRO A 331 4.66 -20.55 -7.73
N THR A 332 5.83 -19.99 -8.07
CA THR A 332 6.94 -20.71 -8.72
C THR A 332 8.01 -21.23 -7.75
N ASN A 333 7.94 -20.87 -6.47
CA ASN A 333 8.81 -21.35 -5.40
C ASN A 333 7.95 -21.61 -4.15
N ASP A 334 7.29 -22.77 -4.13
CA ASP A 334 6.28 -23.12 -3.13
C ASP A 334 6.69 -24.41 -2.41
N ASN A 335 6.96 -24.30 -1.11
CA ASN A 335 7.38 -25.39 -0.24
C ASN A 335 6.32 -25.72 0.85
N GLY A 336 5.13 -25.12 0.79
CA GLY A 336 4.09 -25.26 1.81
C GLY A 336 4.07 -24.16 2.89
N THR A 337 5.03 -23.23 2.88
CA THR A 337 5.10 -22.12 3.84
C THR A 337 4.14 -20.99 3.46
N ILE A 338 3.27 -20.61 4.41
CA ILE A 338 2.33 -19.48 4.30
C ILE A 338 2.82 -18.33 5.17
N SER A 339 2.78 -17.13 4.62
CA SER A 339 3.18 -15.90 5.33
C SER A 339 1.96 -14.97 5.42
N PRO A 340 1.43 -14.66 6.63
CA PRO A 340 0.22 -13.86 6.79
C PRO A 340 0.24 -12.54 6.04
N THR A 341 1.39 -11.86 5.93
CA THR A 341 1.48 -10.58 5.24
C THR A 341 1.05 -10.66 3.78
N ALA A 342 1.22 -11.80 3.09
CA ALA A 342 0.80 -11.96 1.70
C ALA A 342 -0.69 -11.67 1.51
N ALA A 343 -1.55 -12.40 2.23
CA ALA A 343 -2.98 -12.24 2.10
C ALA A 343 -3.48 -10.98 2.81
N LEU A 344 -2.98 -10.67 4.00
CA LEU A 344 -3.47 -9.53 4.78
C LEU A 344 -3.06 -8.20 4.15
N SER A 345 -1.86 -8.07 3.59
CA SER A 345 -1.47 -6.84 2.89
C SER A 345 -2.15 -6.69 1.52
N SER A 346 -2.89 -7.71 1.08
CA SER A 346 -3.74 -7.69 -0.13
C SER A 346 -5.22 -7.37 0.14
N PHE A 347 -5.58 -6.90 1.35
CA PHE A 347 -6.93 -6.45 1.70
C PHE A 347 -7.54 -5.48 0.68
N PRO A 348 -6.83 -4.45 0.18
CA PRO A 348 -7.43 -3.53 -0.78
C PRO A 348 -7.83 -4.20 -2.09
N TYR A 349 -7.10 -5.24 -2.51
CA TYR A 349 -7.33 -5.92 -3.79
C TYR A 349 -8.37 -7.03 -3.69
N THR A 350 -8.37 -7.78 -2.58
CA THR A 350 -9.21 -8.97 -2.40
C THR A 350 -9.81 -9.06 -1.00
N PRO A 351 -10.62 -8.07 -0.57
CA PRO A 351 -11.00 -7.93 0.83
C PRO A 351 -11.79 -9.12 1.38
N TYR A 352 -12.68 -9.71 0.58
CA TYR A 352 -13.41 -10.91 0.97
C TYR A 352 -12.47 -12.09 1.26
N TYR A 353 -11.55 -12.39 0.35
CA TYR A 353 -10.61 -13.51 0.48
C TYR A 353 -9.54 -13.27 1.54
N SER A 354 -9.11 -12.02 1.72
CA SER A 354 -8.15 -11.64 2.76
C SER A 354 -8.77 -11.78 4.15
N MET A 355 -10.06 -11.46 4.29
CA MET A 355 -10.80 -11.69 5.54
C MET A 355 -11.01 -13.18 5.84
N GLN A 356 -11.18 -14.04 4.81
CA GLN A 356 -11.19 -15.50 4.99
C GLN A 356 -9.90 -15.97 5.66
N VAL A 357 -8.75 -15.47 5.16
CA VAL A 357 -7.44 -15.80 5.74
C VAL A 357 -7.31 -15.26 7.16
N LEU A 358 -7.59 -13.97 7.37
CA LEU A 358 -7.49 -13.36 8.71
C LEU A 358 -8.25 -14.18 9.75
N ARG A 359 -9.52 -14.50 9.48
CA ARG A 359 -10.34 -15.27 10.42
C ARG A 359 -9.83 -16.67 10.63
N ASN A 360 -9.41 -17.36 9.58
CA ASN A 360 -8.84 -18.70 9.72
C ASN A 360 -7.56 -18.67 10.58
N LEU A 361 -6.62 -17.76 10.32
CA LEU A 361 -5.41 -17.63 11.12
C LEU A 361 -5.73 -17.31 12.58
N TYR A 362 -6.64 -16.35 12.83
CA TYR A 362 -7.00 -15.94 14.18
C TYR A 362 -7.76 -17.03 14.96
N LEU A 363 -8.72 -17.72 14.34
CA LEU A 363 -9.59 -18.69 15.01
C LEU A 363 -9.01 -20.11 15.07
N ARG A 364 -8.23 -20.53 14.05
CA ARG A 364 -7.71 -21.90 13.94
C ARG A 364 -6.27 -22.01 14.41
N GLU A 365 -5.41 -21.09 14.02
CA GLU A 365 -4.01 -21.10 14.47
C GLU A 365 -3.87 -20.42 15.85
N GLY A 366 -4.66 -19.36 16.10
CA GLY A 366 -4.77 -18.71 17.40
C GLY A 366 -3.40 -18.32 17.97
N ASN A 367 -3.18 -18.58 19.26
CA ASN A 367 -1.94 -18.21 19.96
C ASN A 367 -0.67 -18.90 19.42
N ARG A 368 -0.79 -19.91 18.53
CA ARG A 368 0.38 -20.51 17.86
C ARG A 368 0.98 -19.57 16.83
N LEU A 369 0.15 -18.72 16.21
CA LEU A 369 0.56 -17.80 15.16
C LEU A 369 0.32 -16.33 15.54
N PHE A 370 -0.57 -16.03 16.48
CA PHE A 370 -0.89 -14.67 16.92
C PHE A 370 -0.28 -14.40 18.30
N GLY A 371 0.64 -13.45 18.37
CA GLY A 371 1.34 -13.04 19.58
C GLY A 371 1.18 -11.55 19.89
N PRO A 372 2.07 -10.96 20.72
CA PRO A 372 1.90 -9.58 21.20
C PRO A 372 1.92 -8.53 20.09
N TYR A 373 2.59 -8.81 18.97
CA TYR A 373 2.72 -7.89 17.85
C TYR A 373 1.95 -8.35 16.60
N GLY A 374 0.82 -9.04 16.82
CA GLY A 374 -0.01 -9.58 15.74
C GLY A 374 0.44 -10.99 15.32
N PHE A 375 0.21 -11.33 14.04
CA PHE A 375 0.66 -12.62 13.51
C PHE A 375 2.18 -12.68 13.36
N TYR A 376 2.79 -13.81 13.74
CA TYR A 376 4.18 -14.15 13.44
C TYR A 376 4.37 -14.33 11.93
N ASP A 377 5.64 -14.29 11.52
CA ASP A 377 6.06 -14.06 10.15
C ASP A 377 5.55 -15.10 9.13
N ALA A 378 5.66 -16.38 9.48
CA ALA A 378 5.28 -17.47 8.59
C ALA A 378 5.05 -18.78 9.35
N TYR A 379 4.46 -19.76 8.66
CA TYR A 379 4.30 -21.11 9.16
C TYR A 379 4.13 -22.15 8.05
N ASN A 380 4.47 -23.40 8.34
CA ASN A 380 4.36 -24.53 7.43
C ASN A 380 3.68 -25.70 8.18
N LYS A 381 2.41 -25.97 7.83
CA LYS A 381 1.62 -27.03 8.49
C LYS A 381 2.20 -28.42 8.25
N GLY A 382 2.67 -28.70 7.03
CA GLY A 382 3.22 -30.00 6.66
C GLY A 382 4.46 -30.38 7.45
N LEU A 383 5.25 -29.38 7.85
CA LEU A 383 6.45 -29.54 8.68
C LEU A 383 6.19 -29.29 10.17
N ASN A 384 4.95 -28.95 10.56
CA ASN A 384 4.60 -28.48 11.91
C ASN A 384 5.55 -27.37 12.42
N TRP A 385 5.94 -26.46 11.53
CA TRP A 385 6.83 -25.36 11.82
C TRP A 385 6.05 -24.04 11.85
N TYR A 386 6.35 -23.19 12.83
CA TYR A 386 5.74 -21.88 13.01
C TYR A 386 6.87 -20.92 13.41
N SER A 387 6.98 -19.79 12.73
CA SER A 387 7.91 -18.74 13.16
C SER A 387 7.52 -18.26 14.56
N ASN A 388 8.54 -17.93 15.35
CA ASN A 388 8.41 -17.26 16.64
C ASN A 388 8.91 -15.81 16.58
N GLN A 389 9.07 -15.28 15.36
CA GLN A 389 9.59 -13.95 15.10
C GLN A 389 8.61 -13.13 14.28
N TYR A 390 8.89 -11.84 14.24
CA TYR A 390 8.23 -10.87 13.40
C TYR A 390 9.30 -10.15 12.59
N LEU A 391 9.03 -9.85 11.31
CA LEU A 391 9.87 -8.99 10.48
C LEU A 391 9.19 -7.63 10.26
N ALA A 392 9.96 -6.54 10.32
CA ALA A 392 9.41 -5.20 10.07
C ALA A 392 8.75 -5.08 8.69
N ILE A 393 9.38 -5.70 7.69
CA ILE A 393 8.94 -5.63 6.29
C ILE A 393 7.64 -6.40 6.04
N ASP A 394 7.32 -7.38 6.88
CA ASP A 394 6.08 -8.15 6.79
C ASP A 394 4.97 -7.53 7.64
N GLN A 395 5.28 -7.04 8.85
CA GLN A 395 4.30 -6.41 9.74
C GLN A 395 3.81 -5.04 9.23
N GLY A 396 4.68 -4.26 8.61
CA GLY A 396 4.38 -2.88 8.20
C GLY A 396 3.25 -2.82 7.17
N PRO A 397 3.36 -3.54 6.05
CA PRO A 397 2.31 -3.62 5.03
C PRO A 397 0.96 -4.11 5.56
N ILE A 398 0.93 -5.00 6.56
CA ILE A 398 -0.35 -5.46 7.17
C ILE A 398 -1.11 -4.26 7.73
N VAL A 399 -0.47 -3.43 8.56
CA VAL A 399 -1.12 -2.25 9.16
C VAL A 399 -1.57 -1.28 8.07
N VAL A 400 -0.67 -0.96 7.14
CA VAL A 400 -0.85 0.10 6.15
C VAL A 400 -1.88 -0.28 5.09
N MET A 401 -1.81 -1.48 4.53
CA MET A 401 -2.74 -1.92 3.48
C MET A 401 -4.13 -2.21 4.03
N MET A 402 -4.25 -2.73 5.26
CA MET A 402 -5.54 -2.81 5.94
C MET A 402 -6.14 -1.41 6.14
N GLU A 403 -5.33 -0.41 6.49
CA GLU A 403 -5.81 0.97 6.62
C GLU A 403 -6.21 1.59 5.27
N ASN A 404 -5.44 1.32 4.21
CA ASN A 404 -5.75 1.75 2.86
C ASN A 404 -7.08 1.15 2.37
N TYR A 405 -7.36 -0.10 2.71
CA TYR A 405 -8.68 -0.70 2.45
C TYR A 405 -9.78 0.02 3.25
N ARG A 406 -9.60 0.18 4.57
CA ARG A 406 -10.64 0.71 5.46
C ARG A 406 -10.99 2.18 5.20
N SER A 407 -9.99 3.02 4.95
CA SER A 407 -10.17 4.48 4.83
C SER A 407 -9.42 5.12 3.66
N GLY A 408 -8.44 4.42 3.07
CA GLY A 408 -7.56 4.97 2.05
C GLY A 408 -6.58 6.02 2.58
N LEU A 409 -6.29 6.03 3.89
CA LEU A 409 -5.52 7.08 4.55
C LEU A 409 -4.17 7.36 3.87
N ILE A 410 -3.32 6.34 3.75
CA ILE A 410 -1.94 6.53 3.26
C ILE A 410 -1.95 6.83 1.76
N TRP A 411 -2.85 6.22 0.98
CA TRP A 411 -3.08 6.60 -0.42
C TRP A 411 -3.52 8.06 -0.60
N LYS A 412 -4.42 8.58 0.24
CA LYS A 412 -4.83 9.99 0.20
C LYS A 412 -3.67 10.93 0.55
N LEU A 413 -2.73 10.51 1.39
CA LEU A 413 -1.51 11.27 1.68
C LEU A 413 -0.54 11.22 0.50
N GLY A 414 -0.40 10.07 -0.14
CA GLY A 414 0.36 9.91 -1.39
C GLY A 414 -0.18 10.81 -2.50
N GLU A 415 -1.51 10.86 -2.69
CA GLU A 415 -2.13 11.75 -3.68
C GLU A 415 -1.82 13.23 -3.42
N LYS A 416 -1.66 13.63 -2.16
CA LYS A 416 -1.29 15.00 -1.74
C LYS A 416 0.20 15.29 -1.77
N THR A 417 1.05 14.30 -2.08
CA THR A 417 2.51 14.44 -2.07
C THR A 417 3.01 14.76 -3.48
N PRO A 418 3.38 16.02 -3.78
CA PRO A 418 3.68 16.45 -5.15
C PRO A 418 4.91 15.75 -5.76
N GLU A 419 5.86 15.32 -4.94
CA GLU A 419 7.07 14.63 -5.39
C GLU A 419 6.74 13.28 -6.06
N LEU A 420 5.77 12.54 -5.53
CA LEU A 420 5.33 11.28 -6.12
C LEU A 420 4.73 11.51 -7.51
N TRP A 421 3.89 12.53 -7.66
CA TRP A 421 3.28 12.87 -8.96
C TRP A 421 4.27 13.45 -9.97
N ALA A 422 5.27 14.21 -9.50
CA ALA A 422 6.36 14.65 -10.36
C ALA A 422 7.14 13.45 -10.93
N GLY A 423 7.40 12.43 -10.10
CA GLY A 423 8.02 11.17 -10.51
C GLY A 423 7.17 10.38 -11.49
N LEU A 424 5.91 10.08 -11.11
CA LEU A 424 4.97 9.33 -11.94
C LEU A 424 4.79 9.98 -13.32
N GLY A 425 4.63 11.30 -13.37
CA GLY A 425 4.50 12.04 -14.63
C GLY A 425 5.72 11.89 -15.54
N LYS A 426 6.93 11.94 -14.97
CA LYS A 426 8.18 11.71 -15.72
C LYS A 426 8.34 10.26 -16.20
N MET A 427 7.71 9.30 -15.53
CA MET A 427 7.66 7.89 -15.96
C MET A 427 6.62 7.66 -17.07
N GLY A 428 5.75 8.64 -17.36
CA GLY A 428 4.60 8.46 -18.25
C GLY A 428 3.38 7.83 -17.59
N ILE A 429 3.43 7.60 -16.27
CA ILE A 429 2.31 7.07 -15.49
C ILE A 429 1.33 8.21 -15.21
N LYS A 430 0.06 7.97 -15.53
CA LYS A 430 -1.03 8.95 -15.41
C LYS A 430 -2.28 8.31 -14.81
N LYS A 431 -3.26 9.15 -14.48
CA LYS A 431 -4.59 8.67 -14.06
C LYS A 431 -5.19 7.77 -15.17
N PRO A 432 -5.71 6.57 -14.83
CA PRO A 432 -6.24 5.66 -15.81
C PRO A 432 -7.40 6.23 -16.62
N SER A 433 -7.53 5.74 -17.86
CA SER A 433 -8.72 5.93 -18.67
C SER A 433 -9.51 4.61 -18.62
N TYR A 434 -10.45 4.53 -17.69
CA TYR A 434 -11.25 3.32 -17.51
C TYR A 434 -12.37 3.25 -18.57
N PRO A 435 -12.66 2.05 -19.11
CA PRO A 435 -13.89 1.86 -19.86
C PRO A 435 -15.09 2.12 -18.96
N THR A 436 -16.18 2.57 -19.54
CA THR A 436 -17.40 2.83 -18.79
C THR A 436 -17.97 1.55 -18.18
N GLY A 437 -18.49 1.61 -16.96
CA GLY A 437 -18.92 0.45 -16.17
C GLY A 437 -17.95 0.01 -15.07
N PHE A 438 -18.07 -1.24 -14.63
CA PHE A 438 -17.24 -1.83 -13.57
C PHE A 438 -15.82 -2.08 -14.07
N TYR A 439 -14.82 -1.57 -13.33
CA TYR A 439 -13.41 -1.65 -13.71
C TYR A 439 -12.48 -2.22 -12.62
N SER A 440 -12.94 -2.30 -11.37
CA SER A 440 -12.08 -2.59 -10.22
C SER A 440 -12.17 -4.05 -9.72
N TYR A 441 -12.83 -4.92 -10.48
CA TYR A 441 -13.20 -6.26 -10.02
C TYR A 441 -12.77 -7.36 -11.01
N ALA A 442 -12.48 -8.54 -10.48
CA ALA A 442 -12.26 -9.74 -11.26
C ALA A 442 -13.06 -10.93 -10.67
N PRO A 443 -13.72 -11.75 -11.51
CA PRO A 443 -14.44 -12.94 -11.04
C PRO A 443 -13.51 -13.99 -10.41
N ASP A 444 -13.98 -14.75 -9.42
CA ASP A 444 -13.30 -15.96 -8.92
C ASP A 444 -13.22 -16.99 -10.07
N PHE A 445 -12.03 -17.53 -10.30
CA PHE A 445 -11.78 -18.46 -11.41
C PHE A 445 -12.58 -19.77 -11.34
N ARG A 446 -13.09 -20.15 -10.16
CA ARG A 446 -13.85 -21.39 -9.97
C ARG A 446 -15.34 -21.16 -10.14
N THR A 447 -15.85 -20.00 -9.72
CA THR A 447 -17.30 -19.72 -9.69
C THR A 447 -17.77 -18.84 -10.84
N GLY A 448 -16.89 -17.99 -11.38
CA GLY A 448 -17.23 -16.95 -12.36
C GLY A 448 -18.02 -15.77 -11.78
N TYR A 449 -18.14 -15.68 -10.45
CA TYR A 449 -18.75 -14.54 -9.74
C TYR A 449 -17.67 -13.59 -9.21
N ILE A 450 -17.97 -12.30 -9.23
CA ILE A 450 -17.24 -11.33 -8.40
C ILE A 450 -17.76 -11.46 -6.98
N ASP A 451 -16.89 -11.78 -6.03
CA ASP A 451 -17.24 -11.84 -4.62
C ASP A 451 -17.06 -10.45 -3.99
N LEU A 452 -18.18 -9.78 -3.68
CA LEU A 452 -18.18 -8.51 -2.97
C LEU A 452 -18.57 -8.72 -1.52
N TRP A 453 -17.71 -8.20 -0.64
CA TRP A 453 -17.93 -8.24 0.79
C TRP A 453 -18.46 -6.89 1.28
N LYS A 454 -19.43 -6.94 2.21
CA LYS A 454 -19.99 -5.77 2.85
C LYS A 454 -18.91 -5.11 3.70
N HIS A 455 -18.53 -3.89 3.33
CA HIS A 455 -17.38 -3.24 3.94
C HIS A 455 -17.62 -3.06 5.45
N PRO A 456 -16.72 -3.56 6.32
CA PRO A 456 -16.98 -3.70 7.74
C PRO A 456 -17.20 -2.35 8.44
N ASP A 457 -16.39 -1.34 8.12
CA ASP A 457 -16.55 -0.02 8.75
C ASP A 457 -17.74 0.79 8.18
N ARG A 458 -18.20 0.47 6.96
CA ARG A 458 -19.23 1.26 6.25
C ARG A 458 -20.61 0.60 6.29
N GLY A 459 -20.67 -0.70 6.57
CA GLY A 459 -21.90 -1.48 6.60
C GLY A 459 -22.64 -1.45 5.27
N ALA A 460 -21.94 -1.37 4.14
CA ALA A 460 -22.51 -1.34 2.79
C ALA A 460 -21.56 -2.00 1.79
N TYR A 461 -22.09 -2.49 0.66
CA TYR A 461 -21.25 -2.87 -0.48
C TYR A 461 -20.78 -1.61 -1.19
N LEU A 462 -19.49 -1.56 -1.52
CA LEU A 462 -18.89 -0.47 -2.28
C LEU A 462 -18.74 -0.92 -3.73
N LEU A 463 -19.37 -0.17 -4.63
CA LEU A 463 -19.40 -0.44 -6.07
C LEU A 463 -18.69 0.69 -6.80
N ASP A 464 -17.49 0.42 -7.30
CA ASP A 464 -16.72 1.35 -8.12
C ASP A 464 -17.04 1.13 -9.60
N PHE A 465 -17.32 2.22 -10.29
CA PHE A 465 -17.58 2.23 -11.73
C PHE A 465 -17.00 3.48 -12.35
N ALA A 466 -16.69 3.41 -13.64
CA ALA A 466 -16.23 4.54 -14.42
C ALA A 466 -17.32 5.00 -15.38
N VAL A 467 -17.30 6.29 -15.69
CA VAL A 467 -18.23 6.93 -16.62
C VAL A 467 -17.41 7.71 -17.64
N LYS A 468 -17.75 7.56 -18.92
CA LYS A 468 -17.17 8.34 -20.02
C LYS A 468 -18.25 9.10 -20.76
N GLY A 469 -18.01 10.36 -21.12
CA GLY A 469 -19.01 11.21 -21.78
C GLY A 469 -20.17 11.61 -20.88
N THR A 470 -21.26 12.09 -21.48
CA THR A 470 -22.37 12.78 -20.78
C THR A 470 -23.67 11.98 -20.69
N GLN A 471 -23.73 10.80 -21.32
CA GLN A 471 -24.93 9.99 -21.33
C GLN A 471 -25.25 9.49 -19.90
N PRO A 472 -26.53 9.43 -19.52
CA PRO A 472 -26.95 8.99 -18.19
C PRO A 472 -26.67 7.49 -17.99
N VAL A 473 -26.41 7.14 -16.74
CA VAL A 473 -26.13 5.78 -16.29
C VAL A 473 -27.39 5.16 -15.68
N THR A 474 -27.64 3.89 -15.99
CA THR A 474 -28.59 3.03 -15.29
C THR A 474 -27.85 1.82 -14.74
N LEU A 475 -28.13 1.45 -13.49
CA LEU A 475 -27.61 0.24 -12.86
C LEU A 475 -28.76 -0.51 -12.21
N THR A 476 -29.09 -1.66 -12.78
CA THR A 476 -30.18 -2.54 -12.32
C THR A 476 -29.61 -3.83 -11.75
N VAL A 477 -30.15 -4.27 -10.63
CA VAL A 477 -29.81 -5.54 -9.98
C VAL A 477 -30.94 -6.52 -10.22
N ARG A 478 -30.59 -7.72 -10.69
CA ARG A 478 -31.53 -8.82 -10.92
C ARG A 478 -31.16 -10.03 -10.08
N ASP A 479 -32.16 -10.73 -9.55
CA ASP A 479 -31.94 -12.03 -8.90
C ASP A 479 -31.65 -13.14 -9.93
N ALA A 480 -31.32 -14.33 -9.44
CA ALA A 480 -30.99 -15.49 -10.28
C ALA A 480 -32.11 -15.93 -11.25
N THR A 481 -33.36 -15.46 -11.07
CA THR A 481 -34.48 -15.71 -11.99
C THR A 481 -34.62 -14.63 -13.07
N GLY A 482 -33.78 -13.60 -13.05
CA GLY A 482 -33.83 -12.45 -13.96
C GLY A 482 -34.81 -11.36 -13.52
N ARG A 483 -35.47 -11.52 -12.37
CA ARG A 483 -36.39 -10.51 -11.83
C ARG A 483 -35.59 -9.33 -11.30
N GLU A 484 -36.02 -8.12 -11.65
CA GLU A 484 -35.46 -6.89 -11.10
C GLU A 484 -35.75 -6.82 -9.59
N VAL A 485 -34.69 -6.77 -8.79
CA VAL A 485 -34.80 -6.66 -7.31
C VAL A 485 -34.60 -5.23 -6.84
N GLN A 486 -33.72 -4.48 -7.49
CA GLN A 486 -33.42 -3.11 -7.14
C GLN A 486 -32.82 -2.36 -8.32
N LYS A 487 -33.21 -1.11 -8.51
CA LYS A 487 -32.52 -0.19 -9.41
C LYS A 487 -31.64 0.74 -8.58
N LEU A 488 -30.32 0.55 -8.66
CA LEU A 488 -29.32 1.26 -7.87
C LEU A 488 -28.99 2.65 -8.45
N ILE A 489 -29.07 2.79 -9.77
CA ILE A 489 -28.96 4.07 -10.47
C ILE A 489 -30.07 4.09 -11.53
N ASP A 490 -30.91 5.13 -11.54
CA ASP A 490 -31.96 5.31 -12.54
C ASP A 490 -31.66 6.53 -13.41
N ASN A 491 -31.23 6.29 -14.65
CA ASN A 491 -31.03 7.30 -15.69
C ASN A 491 -30.36 8.60 -15.19
N LYS A 492 -29.25 8.47 -14.44
CA LYS A 492 -28.60 9.60 -13.78
C LYS A 492 -27.29 9.97 -14.48
N ALA A 493 -27.09 11.25 -14.77
CA ALA A 493 -25.83 11.77 -15.28
C ALA A 493 -24.76 11.83 -14.18
N TYR A 494 -23.52 11.49 -14.55
CA TYR A 494 -22.33 11.61 -13.71
C TYR A 494 -21.25 12.36 -14.49
N PRO A 495 -20.37 13.13 -13.80
CA PRO A 495 -19.15 13.64 -14.41
C PRO A 495 -18.30 12.50 -15.00
N GLU A 496 -17.51 12.78 -16.03
CA GLU A 496 -16.53 11.81 -16.53
C GLU A 496 -15.50 11.49 -15.44
N GLY A 497 -15.16 10.20 -15.29
CA GLY A 497 -14.22 9.71 -14.28
C GLY A 497 -14.75 8.50 -13.51
N THR A 498 -14.10 8.20 -12.39
CA THR A 498 -14.47 7.10 -11.50
C THR A 498 -15.41 7.57 -10.40
N HIS A 499 -16.34 6.71 -10.03
CA HIS A 499 -17.38 6.96 -9.04
C HIS A 499 -17.54 5.73 -8.15
N GLN A 500 -17.93 5.95 -6.90
CA GLN A 500 -18.27 4.89 -5.97
C GLN A 500 -19.73 5.05 -5.52
N LEU A 501 -20.49 3.96 -5.62
CA LEU A 501 -21.84 3.84 -5.11
C LEU A 501 -21.84 2.92 -3.87
N THR A 502 -22.72 3.22 -2.92
CA THR A 502 -23.02 2.29 -1.81
C THR A 502 -24.31 1.56 -2.11
N ALA A 503 -24.33 0.25 -1.86
CA ALA A 503 -25.53 -0.59 -2.02
C ALA A 503 -25.86 -1.35 -0.74
N GLN A 504 -27.15 -1.54 -0.50
CA GLN A 504 -27.70 -2.35 0.59
C GLN A 504 -28.59 -3.43 -0.01
N LEU A 505 -28.10 -4.66 0.03
CA LEU A 505 -28.78 -5.83 -0.50
C LEU A 505 -28.56 -7.01 0.45
N PRO A 506 -29.47 -8.00 0.48
CA PRO A 506 -29.22 -9.26 1.16
C PRO A 506 -28.05 -10.03 0.53
N ASP A 507 -27.53 -11.00 1.27
CA ASP A 507 -26.57 -11.96 0.73
C ASP A 507 -27.21 -12.79 -0.37
N GLY A 508 -26.44 -13.07 -1.41
CA GLY A 508 -26.93 -13.83 -2.54
C GLY A 508 -26.18 -13.57 -3.83
N LYS A 509 -26.65 -14.24 -4.88
CA LYS A 509 -26.11 -14.15 -6.24
C LYS A 509 -27.03 -13.32 -7.11
N TYR A 510 -26.45 -12.34 -7.78
CA TYR A 510 -27.17 -11.33 -8.56
C TYR A 510 -26.47 -11.06 -9.89
N ASP A 511 -27.25 -10.63 -10.88
CA ASP A 511 -26.75 -9.99 -12.09
C ASP A 511 -26.85 -8.47 -11.94
N PHE A 512 -25.72 -7.78 -12.04
CA PHE A 512 -25.64 -6.32 -12.06
C PHE A 512 -25.54 -5.88 -13.52
N GLU A 513 -26.58 -5.20 -13.98
CA GLU A 513 -26.72 -4.70 -15.35
C GLU A 513 -26.48 -3.20 -15.37
N TRP A 514 -25.34 -2.82 -15.91
CA TRP A 514 -24.95 -1.44 -16.11
C TRP A 514 -25.23 -1.03 -17.57
N ALA A 515 -25.75 0.18 -17.76
CA ALA A 515 -25.97 0.77 -19.09
C ALA A 515 -25.70 2.28 -19.11
N GLN A 516 -25.15 2.78 -20.22
CA GLN A 516 -24.98 4.20 -20.50
C GLN A 516 -25.01 4.44 -22.01
N GLY A 517 -26.07 5.10 -22.51
CA GLY A 517 -26.33 5.14 -23.95
C GLY A 517 -26.41 3.71 -24.52
N ASP A 518 -25.62 3.42 -25.56
CA ASP A 518 -25.55 2.09 -26.17
C ASP A 518 -24.61 1.11 -25.45
N ALA A 519 -23.75 1.61 -24.56
CA ALA A 519 -22.83 0.76 -23.80
C ALA A 519 -23.59 -0.02 -22.72
N LYS A 520 -23.39 -1.33 -22.67
CA LYS A 520 -24.00 -2.22 -21.67
C LYS A 520 -22.96 -3.19 -21.13
N GLN A 521 -23.02 -3.45 -19.83
CA GLN A 521 -22.20 -4.44 -19.15
C GLN A 521 -23.08 -5.23 -18.18
N ARG A 522 -22.93 -6.55 -18.16
CA ARG A 522 -23.55 -7.41 -17.16
C ARG A 522 -22.44 -8.16 -16.41
N VAL A 523 -22.46 -8.10 -15.09
CA VAL A 523 -21.53 -8.85 -14.24
C VAL A 523 -22.29 -9.66 -13.20
N LYS A 524 -21.78 -10.87 -12.93
CA LYS A 524 -22.31 -11.76 -11.90
C LYS A 524 -21.62 -11.46 -10.58
N ILE A 525 -22.40 -11.10 -9.57
CA ILE A 525 -21.89 -10.72 -8.26
C ILE A 525 -22.49 -11.63 -7.18
N SER A 526 -21.61 -12.18 -6.33
CA SER A 526 -22.00 -12.81 -5.08
C SER A 526 -21.76 -11.81 -3.96
N LEU A 527 -22.83 -11.44 -3.26
CA LEU A 527 -22.82 -10.51 -2.15
C LEU A 527 -22.70 -11.28 -0.83
N HIS A 528 -21.74 -10.87 -0.01
CA HIS A 528 -21.43 -11.50 1.29
C HIS A 528 -21.45 -10.47 2.42
N GLN A 529 -22.32 -10.65 3.40
CA GLN A 529 -22.36 -9.87 4.65
C GLN A 529 -21.37 -10.44 5.64
N GLY A 530 -21.28 -11.76 5.67
CA GLY A 530 -20.32 -12.50 6.46
C GLY A 530 -19.18 -13.07 5.64
N VAL A 531 -18.27 -13.73 6.33
CA VAL A 531 -17.25 -14.56 5.71
C VAL A 531 -17.36 -15.95 6.33
N ASP A 532 -17.46 -17.00 5.53
CA ASP A 532 -17.57 -18.36 6.06
C ASP A 532 -16.20 -18.89 6.54
N ASN A 533 -16.21 -19.73 7.58
CA ASN A 533 -15.05 -20.52 8.01
C ASN A 533 -14.97 -21.79 7.14
N GLN A 534 -14.53 -21.66 5.88
CA GLN A 534 -14.24 -22.83 5.03
C GLN A 534 -12.77 -23.24 5.11
#